data_AF-A0A9N9X4Y8-F1
#
_entry.id   AF-A0A9N9X4Y8-F1
#
_cell.length_a   1.000
_cell.length_b   1.000
_cell.length_c   1.000
_cell.angle_alpha   90.00
_cell.angle_beta   90.00
_cell.angle_gamma   90.00
#
_symmetry.space_group_name_H-M   'P 1'
#
loop_
_entity.id
_entity.type
_entity.pdbx_description
1 polymer ?
#
loop_
_entity_poly.entity_id
_entity_poly.type
_entity_poly.pdbx_seq_one_letter_code
_entity_poly.pdbx_strand_id
1 'polypeptide(L)'
;MIPVPVGSPSDWSTASSYDSYADENKLLNSEIVRKKNTVTPIVIKKRRLAANARERRRMQNLNQAFDRLRTFLPQLGQDRQLSKYETLQMAQTYISALYDLLDKEEWPKSEK
;
A
#
# COMPACT_ATOMS: atom_id res chain seq x y z
N MET A 1 -27.43 -32.26 32.77
CA MET A 1 -26.06 -31.76 33.00
C MET A 1 -25.23 -32.12 31.77
N ILE A 2 -24.80 -31.13 30.99
CA ILE A 2 -23.94 -31.34 29.81
C ILE A 2 -22.53 -30.87 30.21
N PRO A 3 -21.47 -31.69 30.03
CA PRO A 3 -20.13 -31.31 30.43
C PRO A 3 -19.55 -30.27 29.46
N VAL A 4 -18.90 -29.24 30.02
CA VAL A 4 -18.15 -28.24 29.25
C VAL A 4 -16.71 -28.75 29.11
N PRO A 5 -16.18 -28.92 27.89
CA PRO A 5 -14.78 -29.29 27.72
C PRO A 5 -13.88 -28.09 28.04
N VAL A 6 -13.00 -28.26 29.03
CA VAL A 6 -11.93 -27.32 29.39
C VAL A 6 -10.77 -27.54 28.42
N GLY A 7 -10.43 -26.53 27.64
CA GLY A 7 -9.26 -26.54 26.74
C GLY A 7 -8.66 -25.14 26.62
N SER A 8 -7.41 -25.00 27.07
CA SER A 8 -6.59 -23.79 27.07
C SER A 8 -6.07 -23.43 25.66
N PRO A 9 -5.58 -22.19 25.44
CA PRO A 9 -5.51 -21.54 24.14
C PRO A 9 -4.21 -21.76 23.33
N SER A 10 -4.34 -21.46 22.02
CA SER A 10 -3.32 -21.03 21.04
C SER A 10 -2.25 -22.03 20.58
N ASP A 11 -2.44 -22.56 19.37
CA ASP A 11 -1.37 -22.91 18.43
C ASP A 11 -1.82 -22.54 17.00
N TRP A 12 -1.09 -21.66 16.31
CA TRP A 12 -1.42 -21.19 14.94
C TRP A 12 -0.69 -21.98 13.83
N SER A 13 -0.25 -23.20 14.12
CA SER A 13 0.73 -23.91 13.27
C SER A 13 0.17 -24.87 12.21
N THR A 14 -1.10 -24.76 11.78
CA THR A 14 -1.62 -25.51 10.62
C THR A 14 -1.88 -24.61 9.42
N ALA A 15 -0.85 -23.85 9.00
CA ALA A 15 -0.84 -23.17 7.71
C ALA A 15 0.06 -23.91 6.71
N SER A 16 -0.32 -25.15 6.38
CA SER A 16 0.13 -25.82 5.16
C SER A 16 -0.96 -26.77 4.66
N SER A 17 -1.96 -26.18 3.99
CA SER A 17 -2.81 -26.85 3.00
C SER A 17 -3.36 -25.78 2.06
N TYR A 18 -2.43 -25.00 1.50
CA TYR A 18 -2.68 -24.12 0.36
C TYR A 18 -2.52 -24.99 -0.89
N ASP A 19 -3.57 -25.68 -1.31
CA ASP A 19 -3.79 -25.98 -2.73
C ASP A 19 -5.16 -26.56 -3.14
N SER A 20 -6.18 -26.58 -2.27
CA SER A 20 -7.51 -27.05 -2.70
C SER A 20 -8.38 -25.90 -3.23
N TYR A 21 -8.06 -25.41 -4.42
CA TYR A 21 -8.93 -24.52 -5.22
C TYR A 21 -9.04 -25.00 -6.67
N ALA A 22 -9.46 -26.24 -6.87
CA ALA A 22 -9.74 -26.74 -8.22
C ALA A 22 -10.89 -27.76 -8.25
N ASP A 23 -12.07 -27.47 -7.68
CA ASP A 23 -13.24 -28.33 -7.95
C ASP A 23 -14.65 -27.69 -7.77
N GLU A 24 -14.83 -26.40 -8.08
CA GLU A 24 -16.18 -25.77 -8.03
C GLU A 24 -16.75 -25.35 -9.40
N ASN A 25 -16.14 -25.76 -10.53
CA ASN A 25 -16.59 -25.31 -11.86
C ASN A 25 -17.57 -26.28 -12.57
N LYS A 26 -17.97 -27.40 -11.95
CA LYS A 26 -18.83 -28.41 -12.63
C LYS A 26 -20.34 -28.26 -12.36
N LEU A 27 -20.74 -27.47 -11.35
CA LEU A 27 -22.16 -27.31 -10.97
C LEU A 27 -22.83 -26.01 -11.46
N LEU A 28 -22.10 -25.15 -12.18
CA LEU A 28 -22.60 -23.82 -12.61
C LEU A 28 -23.13 -23.77 -14.04
N ASN A 29 -22.95 -24.82 -14.85
CA ASN A 29 -23.33 -24.81 -16.27
C ASN A 29 -24.75 -25.31 -16.57
N SER A 30 -25.49 -25.90 -15.61
CA SER A 30 -26.82 -26.47 -15.86
C SER A 30 -28.00 -25.52 -15.63
N GLU A 31 -27.77 -24.28 -15.17
CA GLU A 31 -28.86 -23.35 -14.80
C GLU A 31 -28.77 -21.99 -15.52
N ILE A 32 -28.11 -21.95 -16.68
CA ILE A 32 -28.04 -20.78 -17.57
C ILE A 32 -29.35 -20.66 -18.36
N VAL A 33 -30.53 -20.59 -17.72
CA VAL A 33 -31.77 -20.24 -18.47
C VAL A 33 -32.75 -19.34 -17.68
N ARG A 34 -32.69 -19.19 -16.35
CA ARG A 34 -33.77 -18.47 -15.64
C ARG A 34 -33.30 -17.38 -14.67
N LYS A 35 -33.45 -16.13 -15.14
CA LYS A 35 -33.85 -14.93 -14.38
C LYS A 35 -33.14 -14.66 -13.04
N LYS A 36 -32.16 -13.74 -13.06
CA LYS A 36 -32.16 -12.43 -12.35
C LYS A 36 -30.74 -11.89 -12.23
N ASN A 37 -30.63 -10.58 -12.29
CA ASN A 37 -29.42 -9.77 -12.36
C ASN A 37 -28.62 -9.73 -11.02
N THR A 38 -28.44 -10.88 -10.36
CA THR A 38 -27.81 -10.98 -9.04
C THR A 38 -26.39 -11.50 -9.16
N VAL A 39 -25.41 -10.60 -8.96
CA VAL A 39 -23.98 -10.94 -8.90
C VAL A 39 -23.77 -11.99 -7.80
N THR A 40 -23.25 -13.18 -8.14
CA THR A 40 -23.03 -14.24 -7.15
C THR A 40 -21.99 -13.83 -6.11
N PRO A 41 -22.06 -14.34 -4.87
CA PRO A 41 -21.07 -14.02 -3.82
C PRO A 41 -19.62 -14.25 -4.24
N ILE A 42 -19.37 -15.25 -5.08
CA ILE A 42 -18.06 -15.57 -5.67
C ILE A 42 -17.57 -14.42 -6.56
N VAL A 43 -18.43 -13.89 -7.43
CA VAL A 43 -18.08 -12.76 -8.31
C VAL A 43 -17.84 -11.49 -7.49
N ILE A 44 -18.62 -11.25 -6.43
CA ILE A 44 -18.38 -10.12 -5.51
C ILE A 44 -17.00 -10.24 -4.84
N LYS A 45 -16.66 -11.44 -4.33
CA LYS A 45 -15.34 -11.71 -3.72
C LYS A 45 -14.20 -11.47 -4.71
N LYS A 46 -14.31 -11.99 -5.94
CA LYS A 46 -13.31 -11.78 -7.00
C LYS A 46 -13.14 -10.29 -7.34
N ARG A 47 -14.23 -9.53 -7.47
CA ARG A 47 -14.19 -8.08 -7.71
C ARG A 47 -13.50 -7.32 -6.59
N ARG A 48 -13.79 -7.66 -5.33
CA ARG A 48 -13.14 -7.07 -4.16
C ARG A 48 -11.63 -7.35 -4.13
N LEU A 49 -11.23 -8.58 -4.40
CA LEU A 49 -9.80 -8.94 -4.48
C LEU A 49 -9.08 -8.17 -5.58
N ALA A 50 -9.68 -8.06 -6.76
CA ALA A 50 -9.13 -7.26 -7.86
C ALA A 50 -9.02 -5.77 -7.51
N ALA A 51 -10.03 -5.20 -6.82
CA ALA A 51 -9.99 -3.82 -6.34
C ALA A 51 -8.84 -3.60 -5.33
N ASN A 52 -8.70 -4.49 -4.34
CA ASN A 52 -7.63 -4.41 -3.35
C ASN A 52 -6.24 -4.54 -3.99
N ALA A 53 -6.09 -5.39 -5.02
CA ALA A 53 -4.84 -5.50 -5.75
C ALA A 53 -4.46 -4.20 -6.49
N ARG A 54 -5.45 -3.51 -7.09
CA ARG A 54 -5.24 -2.21 -7.73
C ARG A 54 -4.84 -1.14 -6.71
N GLU A 55 -5.50 -1.07 -5.56
CA GLU A 55 -5.15 -0.09 -4.53
C GLU A 55 -3.75 -0.31 -3.97
N ARG A 56 -3.34 -1.58 -3.78
CA ARG A 56 -1.95 -1.89 -3.39
C ARG A 56 -0.95 -1.37 -4.41
N ARG A 57 -1.18 -1.56 -5.71
CA ARG A 57 -0.30 -1.02 -6.77
C ARG A 57 -0.26 0.51 -6.75
N ARG A 58 -1.42 1.16 -6.59
CA ARG A 58 -1.50 2.61 -6.45
C ARG A 58 -0.65 3.10 -5.27
N MET A 59 -0.76 2.45 -4.11
CA MET A 59 0.01 2.80 -2.92
C MET A 59 1.51 2.50 -3.06
N GLN A 60 1.88 1.42 -3.75
CA GLN A 60 3.28 1.12 -4.09
C GLN A 60 3.90 2.24 -4.94
N ASN A 61 3.21 2.72 -5.96
CA ASN A 61 3.68 3.84 -6.79
C ASN A 61 3.86 5.12 -5.96
N LEU A 62 2.94 5.40 -5.04
CA LEU A 62 3.07 6.54 -4.12
C LEU A 62 4.32 6.39 -3.24
N ASN A 63 4.53 5.22 -2.65
CA ASN A 63 5.68 4.98 -1.78
C ASN A 63 7.00 5.09 -2.56
N GLN A 64 7.06 4.60 -3.80
CA GLN A 64 8.23 4.78 -4.67
C GLN A 64 8.52 6.26 -4.96
N ALA A 65 7.49 7.10 -5.11
CA ALA A 65 7.69 8.54 -5.26
C ALA A 65 8.26 9.18 -3.97
N PHE A 66 7.81 8.74 -2.80
CA PHE A 66 8.41 9.15 -1.51
C PHE A 66 9.88 8.71 -1.40
N ASP A 67 10.21 7.49 -1.81
CA ASP A 67 11.59 7.00 -1.78
C ASP A 67 12.49 7.82 -2.71
N ARG A 68 12.02 8.15 -3.91
CA ARG A 68 12.73 9.06 -4.82
C ARG A 68 12.89 10.45 -4.23
N LEU A 69 11.86 11.00 -3.58
CA LEU A 69 11.99 12.31 -2.95
C LEU A 69 13.10 12.30 -1.89
N ARG A 70 13.19 11.24 -1.08
CA ARG A 70 14.22 11.10 -0.05
C ARG A 70 15.65 11.09 -0.59
N THR A 71 15.89 10.65 -1.83
CA THR A 71 17.23 10.67 -2.42
C THR A 71 17.73 12.09 -2.71
N PHE A 72 16.84 13.07 -2.82
CA PHE A 72 17.18 14.48 -3.02
C PHE A 72 17.26 15.27 -1.71
N LEU A 73 16.86 14.68 -0.59
CA LEU A 73 16.90 15.36 0.70
C LEU A 73 18.27 15.19 1.35
N PRO A 74 18.78 16.24 2.03
CA PRO A 74 20.03 16.14 2.79
C PRO A 74 19.90 15.09 3.89
N GLN A 75 20.74 14.05 3.85
CA GLN A 75 20.72 12.97 4.82
C GLN A 75 21.38 13.43 6.11
N LEU A 76 20.62 13.49 7.20
CA LEU A 76 21.13 13.86 8.52
C LEU A 76 21.80 12.65 9.20
N GLY A 77 22.90 12.16 8.62
CA GLY A 77 23.88 11.25 9.26
C GLY A 77 23.38 9.93 9.88
N GLN A 78 22.10 9.58 9.74
CA GLN A 78 21.51 8.39 10.32
C GLN A 78 20.94 7.54 9.20
N ASP A 79 21.30 6.26 9.18
CA ASP A 79 20.78 5.20 8.28
C ASP A 79 19.25 4.99 8.41
N ARG A 80 18.55 5.85 9.14
CA ARG A 80 17.10 5.80 9.35
C ARG A 80 16.39 6.54 8.22
N GLN A 81 15.42 5.86 7.60
CA GLN A 81 14.49 6.50 6.66
C GLN A 81 13.54 7.47 7.37
N LEU A 82 13.34 8.64 6.77
CA LEU A 82 12.37 9.63 7.21
C LEU A 82 10.92 9.11 7.03
N SER A 83 10.06 9.38 8.02
CA SER A 83 8.62 9.17 7.88
C SER A 83 8.02 10.04 6.77
N LYS A 84 6.78 9.78 6.36
CA LYS A 84 6.11 10.56 5.30
C LYS A 84 6.01 12.04 5.67
N TYR A 85 5.67 12.34 6.91
CA TYR A 85 5.57 13.70 7.41
C TYR A 85 6.95 14.38 7.44
N GLU A 86 7.96 13.73 8.04
CA GLU A 86 9.33 14.26 8.09
C GLU A 86 9.89 14.50 6.67
N THR A 87 9.59 13.62 5.72
CA THR A 87 10.01 13.76 4.31
C THR A 87 9.41 15.02 3.68
N LEU A 88 8.11 15.29 3.88
CA LEU A 88 7.46 16.48 3.33
C LEU A 88 7.96 17.76 4.00
N GLN A 89 8.10 17.75 5.33
CA GLN A 89 8.61 18.90 6.07
C GLN A 89 10.04 19.24 5.64
N MET A 90 10.91 18.23 5.54
CA MET A 90 12.30 18.42 5.09
C MET A 90 12.36 18.91 3.64
N ALA A 91 11.51 18.41 2.75
CA ALA A 91 11.45 18.90 1.38
C ALA A 91 11.09 20.39 1.32
N GLN A 92 10.09 20.83 2.10
CA GLN A 92 9.72 22.25 2.18
C GLN A 92 10.88 23.10 2.71
N THR A 93 11.48 22.71 3.84
CA THR A 93 12.64 23.42 4.40
C THR A 93 13.81 23.48 3.43
N TYR A 94 14.09 22.39 2.72
CA TYR A 94 15.21 22.31 1.80
C TYR A 94 15.01 23.20 0.57
N ILE A 95 13.80 23.20 -0.02
CA ILE A 95 13.46 24.11 -1.11
C ILE A 95 13.66 25.57 -0.68
N SER A 96 13.14 25.98 0.49
CA SER A 96 13.32 27.34 1.00
C SER A 96 14.79 27.70 1.20
N ALA A 97 15.60 26.78 1.77
CA ALA A 97 17.02 27.02 1.98
C ALA A 97 17.79 27.19 0.66
N LEU A 98 17.41 26.46 -0.40
CA LEU A 98 18.00 26.62 -1.73
C LEU A 98 17.61 27.96 -2.37
N TYR A 99 16.37 28.43 -2.18
CA TYR A 99 15.96 29.77 -2.62
C TYR A 99 16.77 30.86 -1.91
N ASP A 100 16.88 30.79 -0.58
CA ASP A 100 17.66 31.76 0.19
C ASP A 100 19.14 31.78 -0.21
N LEU A 101 19.70 30.63 -0.62
CA LEU A 101 21.08 30.54 -1.09
C LEU A 101 21.25 31.26 -2.44
N LEU A 102 20.33 31.04 -3.38
CA LEU A 102 20.34 31.69 -4.69
C LEU A 102 20.20 33.21 -4.55
N ASP A 103 19.32 33.69 -3.67
CA ASP A 103 19.11 35.12 -3.43
C ASP A 103 20.31 35.79 -2.74
N LYS A 104 21.08 35.05 -1.94
CA LYS A 104 22.32 35.53 -1.32
C LYS A 104 23.51 35.51 -2.27
N GLU A 105 23.44 34.72 -3.34
CA GLU A 105 24.42 34.67 -4.43
C GLU A 105 24.19 35.75 -5.49
N GLU A 106 23.37 36.79 -5.21
CA GLU A 106 23.32 38.03 -5.98
C GLU A 106 24.73 38.64 -6.08
N TRP A 107 25.38 38.23 -7.17
CA TRP A 107 26.51 38.84 -7.82
C TRP A 107 26.46 40.36 -7.64
N PRO A 108 27.57 41.02 -7.21
CA PRO A 108 27.57 42.45 -7.00
C PRO A 108 27.06 43.13 -8.26
N LYS A 109 25.88 43.75 -8.18
CA LYS A 109 25.33 44.56 -9.26
C LYS A 109 26.40 45.60 -9.55
N SER A 110 27.01 45.48 -10.72
CA SER A 110 28.07 46.37 -11.16
C SER A 110 27.40 47.71 -11.38
N GLU A 111 27.52 48.60 -10.39
CA GLU A 111 27.14 50.00 -10.50
C GLU A 111 27.83 50.57 -11.77
N LYS A 112 27.04 51.11 -12.69
CA LYS A 112 27.54 51.89 -13.83
C LYS A 112 27.28 53.36 -13.56
#